data_AF-A0A2S8SSA1-F1
#
_entry.id   AF-A0A2S8SSA1-F1
#
_cell.length_a   1.000
_cell.length_b   1.000
_cell.length_c   1.000
_cell.angle_alpha   90.00
_cell.angle_beta   90.00
_cell.angle_gamma   90.00
#
_symmetry.space_group_name_H-M   'P 1'
#
loop_
_entity.id
_entity.type
_entity.pdbx_description
1 polymer ?
#
loop_
_entity_poly.entity_id
_entity_poly.type
_entity_poly.pdbx_seq_one_letter_code
_entity_poly.pdbx_strand_id
1 'polypeptide(L)' 'MRKIILAIALVAASAASFVAMPQAQAQQYPSVAGLTPFSAQCNFMSKAGYLRYRYFVTSGSWISYEEANRVAAEQG' A
#
# COMPACT_ATOMS: atom_id res chain seq x y z
N MET A 1 -22.24 -38.12 -22.67
CA MET A 1 -20.94 -37.45 -22.95
C MET A 1 -21.04 -35.92 -22.98
N ARG A 2 -21.97 -35.31 -23.74
CA ARG A 2 -22.17 -33.84 -23.81
C ARG A 2 -22.40 -33.14 -22.46
N LYS A 3 -23.14 -33.77 -21.54
CA LYS A 3 -23.39 -33.23 -20.18
C LYS A 3 -22.15 -33.22 -19.27
N ILE A 4 -21.22 -34.17 -19.48
CA ILE A 4 -19.97 -34.27 -18.71
C ILE A 4 -18.97 -33.20 -19.19
N ILE A 5 -18.90 -32.97 -20.50
CA ILE A 5 -18.06 -31.92 -21.09
C ILE A 5 -18.50 -30.52 -20.61
N LEU A 6 -19.81 -30.29 -20.53
CA LEU A 6 -20.38 -29.04 -19.98
C LEU A 6 -20.05 -28.85 -18.49
N ALA A 7 -20.08 -29.92 -17.69
CA ALA A 7 -19.72 -29.85 -16.27
C ALA A 7 -18.22 -29.54 -16.08
N ILE A 8 -17.34 -30.12 -16.89
CA ILE A 8 -15.89 -29.87 -16.81
C ILE A 8 -15.55 -28.44 -17.26
N ALA A 9 -16.20 -27.94 -18.32
CA ALA A 9 -16.02 -26.56 -18.78
C ALA A 9 -16.49 -25.53 -17.73
N LEU A 10 -17.57 -25.82 -17.00
CA LEU A 10 -18.06 -24.94 -15.94
C LEU A 10 -17.13 -24.90 -14.72
N VAL A 11 -16.52 -26.03 -14.36
CA VAL A 11 -15.53 -26.12 -13.28
C VAL A 11 -14.19 -25.46 -13.67
N ALA A 12 -13.78 -25.55 -14.93
CA ALA A 12 -12.58 -24.87 -15.41
C ALA A 12 -12.76 -23.34 -15.45
N ALA A 13 -13.95 -22.85 -15.77
CA ALA A 13 -14.24 -21.41 -15.80
C ALA A 13 -14.26 -20.78 -14.39
N SER A 14 -14.67 -21.52 -13.35
CA SER A 14 -14.70 -21.01 -11.97
C SER A 14 -13.33 -21.00 -11.28
N ALA A 15 -12.40 -21.86 -11.70
CA ALA A 15 -11.03 -21.86 -11.18
C ALA A 15 -10.20 -20.66 -11.67
N ALA A 16 -10.47 -20.17 -12.90
CA ALA A 16 -9.73 -19.06 -13.50
C ALA A 16 -10.00 -17.70 -12.82
N SER A 17 -11.15 -17.52 -12.16
CA SER A 17 -11.52 -16.27 -11.48
C SER A 17 -10.78 -16.02 -10.16
N PHE A 18 -10.12 -17.02 -9.57
CA PHE A 18 -9.35 -16.83 -8.33
C PHE A 18 -7.92 -16.33 -8.55
N VAL A 19 -7.38 -16.49 -9.77
CA VAL A 19 -5.98 -16.16 -10.06
C VAL A 19 -5.77 -14.68 -10.40
N ALA A 20 -6.85 -13.96 -10.73
CA ALA A 20 -6.83 -12.57 -11.15
C ALA A 20 -7.19 -11.56 -10.05
N MET A 21 -7.28 -12.00 -8.78
CA MET A 21 -7.39 -11.06 -7.68
C MET A 21 -6.04 -10.37 -7.47
N PRO A 22 -5.97 -9.03 -7.56
CA PRO A 22 -4.78 -8.31 -7.11
C PRO A 22 -4.53 -8.71 -5.66
N GLN A 23 -3.40 -9.35 -5.39
CA GLN A 23 -2.99 -9.59 -4.02
C GLN A 23 -2.88 -8.22 -3.36
N ALA A 24 -3.68 -7.99 -2.31
CA ALA A 24 -3.60 -6.76 -1.53
C ALA A 24 -2.18 -6.67 -0.94
N GLN A 25 -1.29 -5.95 -1.62
CA GLN A 25 0.03 -5.67 -1.09
C GLN A 25 -0.17 -4.68 0.05
N ALA A 26 0.30 -5.04 1.25
CA ALA A 26 0.29 -4.13 2.38
C ALA A 26 1.04 -2.86 1.97
N GLN A 27 0.39 -1.70 2.13
CA GLN A 27 0.99 -0.42 1.80
C GLN A 27 2.29 -0.24 2.59
N GLN A 28 3.41 -0.07 1.88
CA GLN A 28 4.70 0.19 2.50
C GLN A 28 4.89 1.69 2.66
N TYR A 29 5.33 2.12 3.85
CA TYR A 29 5.60 3.53 4.15
C TYR A 29 7.09 3.73 4.45
N PRO A 30 7.69 4.86 4.02
CA PRO A 30 9.03 5.25 4.46
C PRO A 30 9.10 5.37 5.98
N SER A 31 10.24 4.99 6.55
CA SER A 31 10.45 5.14 7.98
C SER A 31 10.82 6.58 8.35
N VAL A 32 10.21 7.09 9.41
CA VAL A 32 10.50 8.37 10.08
C VAL A 32 10.76 8.19 11.58
N ALA A 33 10.90 6.93 12.03
CA ALA A 33 11.22 6.59 13.41
C ALA A 33 12.57 7.22 13.82
N GLY A 34 12.62 7.80 15.01
CA GLY A 34 13.83 8.42 15.55
C GLY A 34 14.25 9.75 14.91
N LEU A 35 13.56 10.23 13.87
CA LEU A 35 13.88 11.53 13.27
C LEU A 35 13.39 12.68 14.16
N THR A 36 14.17 13.76 14.26
CA THR A 36 13.74 14.96 14.96
C THR A 36 12.85 15.83 14.05
N PRO A 37 11.60 16.14 14.43
CA PRO A 37 10.74 17.02 13.64
C PRO A 37 11.35 18.43 13.51
N PHE A 38 11.09 19.11 12.40
CA PHE A 38 11.62 20.45 12.09
C PHE A 38 13.15 20.57 12.09
N SER A 39 13.85 19.43 11.98
CA SER A 39 15.30 19.39 11.80
C SER A 39 15.69 19.20 10.33
N ALA A 40 16.98 19.36 10.03
CA ALA A 40 17.53 19.08 8.71
C ALA A 40 17.23 17.64 8.24
N GLN A 41 17.16 16.66 9.15
CA GLN A 41 16.87 15.25 8.83
C GLN A 41 15.45 15.07 8.26
N CYS A 42 14.51 15.93 8.68
CA CYS A 42 13.13 15.97 8.19
C CYS A 42 12.91 17.06 7.13
N ASN A 43 13.97 17.60 6.52
CA ASN A 43 13.89 18.75 5.61
C ASN A 43 13.09 19.92 6.18
N PHE A 44 13.27 20.18 7.49
CA PHE A 44 12.55 21.20 8.26
C PHE A 44 11.02 21.04 8.30
N MET A 45 10.50 19.86 8.00
CA MET A 45 9.08 19.51 8.10
C MET A 45 8.75 18.79 9.41
N SER A 46 7.47 18.67 9.73
CA SER A 46 7.00 17.69 10.71
C SER A 46 7.27 16.25 10.24
N LYS A 47 7.27 15.26 11.13
CA LYS A 47 7.42 13.84 10.75
C LYS A 47 6.37 13.41 9.72
N ALA A 48 5.11 13.80 9.93
CA ALA A 48 4.01 13.50 9.00
C ALA A 48 4.22 14.17 7.64
N GLY A 49 4.61 15.45 7.61
CA GLY A 49 4.91 16.17 6.36
C GLY A 49 6.08 15.53 5.60
N TYR A 50 7.14 15.18 6.32
CA TYR A 50 8.30 14.50 5.73
C TYR A 50 7.94 13.10 5.21
N LEU A 51 7.14 12.33 5.94
CA LEU A 51 6.66 11.02 5.51
C LEU A 51 5.86 11.13 4.21
N ARG A 52 4.94 12.10 4.09
CA ARG A 52 4.18 12.35 2.85
C ARG A 52 5.10 12.66 1.68
N TYR A 53 6.07 13.55 1.90
CA TYR A 53 7.05 13.90 0.88
C TYR A 53 7.83 12.67 0.42
N ARG A 54 8.37 11.88 1.36
CA ARG A 54 9.12 10.67 1.05
C ARG A 54 8.27 9.64 0.32
N TYR A 55 7.02 9.48 0.73
CA TYR A 55 6.07 8.58 0.10
C TYR A 55 5.78 9.00 -1.36
N PHE A 56 5.59 10.29 -1.61
CA PHE A 56 5.42 10.83 -2.97
C PHE A 56 6.65 10.59 -3.84
N VAL A 57 7.85 10.85 -3.30
CA VAL A 57 9.11 10.61 -4.02
C VAL A 57 9.25 9.13 -4.43
N THR A 58 8.81 8.19 -3.61
CA THR A 58 8.95 6.75 -3.90
C THR A 58 7.82 6.17 -4.74
N SER A 59 6.58 6.65 -4.58
CA SER A 59 5.38 6.05 -5.20
C SER A 59 4.76 6.89 -6.33
N GLY A 60 5.13 8.17 -6.45
CA GLY A 60 4.47 9.13 -7.34
C GLY A 60 3.08 9.58 -6.87
N SER A 61 2.59 9.10 -5.72
CA SER A 61 1.26 9.44 -5.19
C SER A 61 1.36 10.12 -3.83
N TRP A 62 0.38 10.97 -3.50
CA TRP A 62 0.27 11.56 -2.17
C TRP A 62 -0.70 10.75 -1.32
N ILE A 63 -0.32 10.50 -0.06
CA ILE A 63 -1.26 10.11 0.99
C ILE A 63 -1.84 11.34 1.68
N SER A 64 -2.95 11.17 2.40
CA SER A 64 -3.55 12.25 3.19
C SER A 64 -2.67 12.67 4.36
N TYR A 65 -2.97 13.82 4.95
CA TYR A 65 -2.26 14.25 6.15
C TYR A 65 -2.59 13.37 7.35
N GLU A 66 -3.87 13.01 7.49
CA GLU A 66 -4.41 12.16 8.55
C GLU A 66 -3.74 10.78 8.54
N GLU A 67 -3.60 10.18 7.36
CA GLU A 67 -2.94 8.90 7.17
C GLU A 67 -1.45 8.99 7.54
N ALA A 68 -0.75 10.00 7.04
CA ALA A 68 0.66 10.20 7.37
C ALA A 68 0.89 10.46 8.86
N ASN A 69 -0.02 11.19 9.50
CA ASN A 69 0.04 11.48 10.93
C ASN A 69 -0.16 10.21 11.77
N ARG A 70 -1.12 9.36 11.38
CA ARG A 70 -1.33 8.04 11.99
C ARG A 70 -0.07 7.18 11.86
N VAL A 71 0.47 7.04 10.64
CA VAL A 71 1.67 6.20 10.38
C VAL A 71 2.90 6.74 11.12
N ALA A 72 3.11 8.06 11.12
CA ALA A 72 4.22 8.65 11.87
C ALA A 72 4.09 8.38 13.38
N ALA A 73 2.88 8.43 13.95
CA ALA A 73 2.64 8.08 15.34
C ALA A 73 2.88 6.60 15.66
N GLU A 74 2.52 5.69 14.74
CA GLU A 74 2.78 4.24 14.86
C GLU A 74 4.29 3.91 14.87
N GLN A 75 5.13 4.76 14.29
CA GLN A 75 6.58 4.57 14.19
C GLN A 75 7.39 5.18 15.33
N GLY A 76 6.78 6.01 16.19
CA GLY A 76 7.45 6.78 17.24
C GLY A 76 8.22 7.99 16.71
#